data_AF-A0AAE4WIG0-F1
#
_entry.id   AF-A0AAE4WIG0-F1
#
_cell.length_a   1.000
_cell.length_b   1.000
_cell.length_c   1.000
_cell.angle_alpha   90.00
_cell.angle_beta   90.00
_cell.angle_gamma   90.00
#
_symmetry.space_group_name_H-M   'P 1'
#
loop_
_entity.id
_entity.type
_entity.pdbx_description
1 polymer ?
#
loop_
_entity_poly.entity_id
_entity_poly.type
_entity_poly.pdbx_seq_one_letter_code
_entity_poly.pdbx_strand_id
1 'polypeptide(L)'
;MSYNSLSDVVKAVKEATRAYESTEPKELHDIRTGTFAVGTNNQYFTNLDFVNGMLRDQSMYTWYPLLLTFQDERFTLEQCCALVHRFDYAYSNYLRYSGLQEMGAFAEAITKHLPTASSRGEAVEAVKAFLGYLNRLAAWSFHYFPWSIGKHLTYETPEGSIAALADLSRRVKINEGQKVRLTWQPLGISVIAYLATKENPELCNDLIEALPFTVVQDHAVVSGESMYAWAPVVSTSPVHVKERQCDAPVGRIRYSQGTGNKVIVQYGEVTEDIATPVLGEILPQYAEDLAKVGRAVLDSNFGDKTPIMLTVELA
;
A
#
# COMPACT_ATOMS: atom_id res chain seq x y z
N MET A 1 9.32 -24.04 4.02
CA MET A 1 10.73 -23.55 3.92
C MET A 1 11.37 -23.65 5.31
N SER A 2 12.68 -23.91 5.40
CA SER A 2 13.39 -23.95 6.69
C SER A 2 14.50 -22.91 6.69
N TYR A 3 14.57 -22.09 7.73
CA TYR A 3 15.56 -21.04 7.91
C TYR A 3 16.38 -21.32 9.18
N ASN A 4 17.66 -20.94 9.18
CA ASN A 4 18.55 -21.21 10.31
C ASN A 4 18.61 -20.03 11.29
N SER A 5 18.36 -18.80 10.82
CA SER A 5 18.44 -17.57 11.60
C SER A 5 17.35 -16.57 11.21
N LEU A 6 17.17 -15.53 12.04
CA LEU A 6 16.31 -14.39 11.70
C LEU A 6 16.83 -13.65 10.46
N SER A 7 18.15 -13.50 10.33
CA SER A 7 18.76 -12.85 9.15
C SER A 7 18.49 -13.60 7.85
N ASP A 8 18.47 -14.94 7.87
CA ASP A 8 18.10 -15.76 6.70
C ASP A 8 16.65 -15.52 6.28
N VAL A 9 15.74 -15.41 7.26
CA VAL A 9 14.32 -15.11 7.02
C VAL A 9 14.18 -13.72 6.39
N VAL A 10 14.81 -12.70 6.99
CA VAL A 10 14.74 -11.31 6.48
C VAL A 10 15.28 -11.22 5.05
N LYS A 11 16.38 -11.91 4.76
CA LYS A 11 16.95 -11.95 3.41
C LYS A 11 15.95 -12.54 2.41
N ALA A 12 15.38 -13.71 2.72
CA ALA A 12 14.41 -14.38 1.85
C ALA A 12 13.13 -13.55 1.63
N VAL A 13 12.61 -12.92 2.69
CA VAL A 13 11.46 -12.02 2.60
C VAL A 13 11.77 -10.83 1.69
N LYS A 14 12.93 -10.18 1.87
CA LYS A 14 13.34 -9.05 1.01
C LYS A 14 13.55 -9.48 -0.45
N GLU A 15 14.04 -10.68 -0.70
CA GLU A 15 14.16 -11.25 -2.05
C GLU A 15 12.78 -11.46 -2.72
N ALA A 16 11.83 -12.06 -2.00
CA ALA A 16 10.46 -12.24 -2.49
C ALA A 16 9.75 -10.90 -2.73
N THR A 17 9.88 -9.93 -1.81
CA THR A 17 9.32 -8.59 -1.98
C THR A 17 9.80 -7.91 -3.26
N ARG A 18 11.10 -8.00 -3.56
CA ARG A 18 11.68 -7.44 -4.80
C ARG A 18 11.14 -8.13 -6.05
N ALA A 19 11.01 -9.46 -6.03
CA ALA A 19 10.45 -10.21 -7.15
C ALA A 19 9.02 -9.76 -7.47
N TYR A 20 8.28 -9.32 -6.46
CA TYR A 20 6.89 -8.90 -6.59
C TYR A 20 6.72 -7.41 -6.88
N GLU A 21 7.77 -6.59 -7.01
CA GLU A 21 7.63 -5.15 -7.26
C GLU A 21 6.84 -4.83 -8.53
N SER A 22 7.11 -5.58 -9.61
CA SER A 22 6.50 -5.41 -10.93
C SER A 22 5.91 -6.68 -11.52
N THR A 23 5.97 -7.80 -10.79
CA THR A 23 5.44 -9.10 -11.22
C THR A 23 4.40 -9.60 -10.23
N GLU A 24 3.27 -10.07 -10.75
CA GLU A 24 2.23 -10.67 -9.92
C GLU A 24 2.75 -11.94 -9.20
N PRO A 25 2.52 -12.07 -7.88
CA PRO A 25 2.82 -13.29 -7.14
C PRO A 25 1.98 -14.48 -7.66
N LYS A 26 2.64 -15.62 -7.89
CA LYS A 26 1.99 -16.83 -8.40
C LYS A 26 0.81 -17.28 -7.51
N GLU A 27 0.97 -17.20 -6.19
CA GLU A 27 -0.09 -17.61 -5.25
C GLU A 27 -1.37 -16.80 -5.42
N LEU A 28 -1.24 -15.47 -5.60
CA LEU A 28 -2.37 -14.60 -5.88
C LEU A 28 -3.00 -14.88 -7.25
N HIS A 29 -2.17 -15.13 -8.27
CA HIS A 29 -2.63 -15.55 -9.59
C HIS A 29 -3.46 -16.84 -9.51
N ASP A 30 -2.97 -17.86 -8.81
CA ASP A 30 -3.66 -19.14 -8.67
C ASP A 30 -4.99 -19.00 -7.92
N ILE A 31 -5.05 -18.14 -6.89
CA ILE A 31 -6.28 -17.83 -6.15
C ILE A 31 -7.30 -17.13 -7.06
N ARG A 32 -6.91 -16.05 -7.76
CA ARG A 32 -7.85 -15.26 -8.58
C ARG A 32 -8.32 -15.96 -9.85
N THR A 33 -7.57 -16.97 -10.32
CA THR A 33 -7.93 -17.79 -11.50
C THR A 33 -8.68 -19.07 -11.13
N GLY A 34 -8.90 -19.32 -9.84
CA GLY A 34 -9.56 -20.55 -9.36
C GLY A 34 -8.70 -21.81 -9.51
N THR A 35 -7.41 -21.67 -9.79
CA THR A 35 -6.46 -22.80 -9.84
C THR A 35 -6.26 -23.39 -8.44
N PHE A 36 -6.31 -22.56 -7.40
CA PHE A 36 -6.27 -23.00 -6.01
C PHE A 36 -7.69 -23.31 -5.50
N ALA A 37 -8.02 -24.60 -5.39
CA ALA A 37 -9.38 -25.09 -5.14
C ALA A 37 -9.80 -25.04 -3.65
N VAL A 38 -10.02 -23.83 -3.13
CA VAL A 38 -10.65 -23.60 -1.81
C VAL A 38 -11.92 -22.77 -1.98
N GLY A 39 -13.02 -23.26 -1.40
CA GLY A 39 -14.30 -22.56 -1.38
C GLY A 39 -15.50 -23.52 -1.34
N THR A 40 -16.59 -23.07 -0.72
CA THR A 40 -17.84 -23.84 -0.64
C THR A 40 -18.59 -23.77 -1.97
N ASN A 41 -19.29 -24.84 -2.36
CA ASN A 41 -20.12 -24.92 -3.57
C ASN A 41 -19.33 -24.77 -4.90
N ASN A 42 -18.10 -25.28 -4.96
CA ASN A 42 -17.28 -25.33 -6.18
C ASN A 42 -17.10 -23.95 -6.87
N GLN A 43 -16.81 -22.93 -6.07
CA GLN A 43 -16.46 -21.57 -6.52
C GLN A 43 -15.29 -21.03 -5.69
N TYR A 44 -14.56 -20.04 -6.23
CA TYR A 44 -13.38 -19.45 -5.60
C TYR A 44 -13.56 -17.97 -5.22
N PHE A 45 -14.69 -17.35 -5.57
CA PHE A 45 -14.97 -15.93 -5.29
C PHE A 45 -14.90 -15.63 -3.79
N THR A 46 -15.51 -16.47 -2.94
CA THR A 46 -15.46 -16.24 -1.50
C THR A 46 -14.02 -16.34 -0.98
N ASN A 47 -13.22 -17.30 -1.47
CA ASN A 47 -11.82 -17.39 -1.07
C ASN A 47 -11.04 -16.13 -1.47
N LEU A 48 -11.27 -15.62 -2.69
CA LEU A 48 -10.68 -14.38 -3.16
C LEU A 48 -11.09 -13.16 -2.29
N ASP A 49 -12.35 -13.06 -1.89
CA ASP A 49 -12.86 -12.03 -0.98
C ASP A 49 -12.18 -12.09 0.40
N PHE A 50 -12.15 -13.27 1.01
CA PHE A 50 -11.47 -13.45 2.29
C PHE A 50 -9.97 -13.13 2.20
N VAL A 51 -9.28 -13.61 1.15
CA VAL A 51 -7.85 -13.31 0.94
C VAL A 51 -7.63 -11.80 0.80
N ASN A 52 -8.43 -11.12 -0.02
CA ASN A 52 -8.28 -9.69 -0.25
C ASN A 52 -8.51 -8.86 1.02
N GLY A 53 -9.59 -9.15 1.77
CA GLY A 53 -9.90 -8.46 3.01
C GLY A 53 -8.88 -8.74 4.11
N MET A 54 -8.57 -10.01 4.35
CA MET A 54 -7.66 -10.40 5.44
C MET A 54 -6.22 -9.99 5.18
N LEU A 55 -5.76 -10.01 3.93
CA LEU A 55 -4.40 -9.57 3.59
C LEU A 55 -4.23 -8.05 3.79
N ARG A 56 -5.25 -7.27 3.42
CA ARG A 56 -5.30 -5.83 3.72
C ARG A 56 -5.19 -5.60 5.22
N ASP A 57 -5.99 -6.31 6.01
CA ASP A 57 -6.06 -6.10 7.45
C ASP A 57 -4.80 -6.61 8.18
N GLN A 58 -4.21 -7.71 7.72
CA GLN A 58 -2.93 -8.22 8.21
C GLN A 58 -1.83 -7.19 7.97
N SER A 59 -1.73 -6.62 6.76
CA SER A 59 -0.69 -5.63 6.47
C SER A 59 -0.90 -4.32 7.23
N MET A 60 -2.10 -3.75 7.13
CA MET A 60 -2.36 -2.36 7.53
C MET A 60 -2.75 -2.23 9.01
N TYR A 61 -3.56 -3.16 9.53
CA TYR A 61 -4.16 -3.06 10.85
C TYR A 61 -3.57 -4.06 11.86
N THR A 62 -2.67 -4.95 11.42
CA THR A 62 -1.93 -5.86 12.30
C THR A 62 -0.44 -5.54 12.30
N TRP A 63 0.26 -5.70 11.17
CA TRP A 63 1.72 -5.58 11.14
C TRP A 63 2.26 -4.15 11.20
N TYR A 64 1.55 -3.17 10.66
CA TYR A 64 1.97 -1.76 10.83
C TYR A 64 1.88 -1.28 12.29
N PRO A 65 0.77 -1.49 13.03
CA PRO A 65 0.74 -1.21 14.47
C PRO A 65 1.78 -2.02 15.27
N LEU A 66 2.03 -3.29 14.90
CA LEU A 66 3.09 -4.08 15.51
C LEU A 66 4.46 -3.43 15.28
N LEU A 67 4.78 -2.97 14.07
CA LEU A 67 6.02 -2.25 13.79
C LEU A 67 6.21 -1.05 14.72
N LEU A 68 5.19 -0.22 14.89
CA LEU A 68 5.23 0.90 15.83
C LEU A 68 5.45 0.43 17.28
N THR A 69 4.83 -0.69 17.67
CA THR A 69 5.03 -1.31 18.99
C THR A 69 6.46 -1.79 19.19
N PHE A 70 7.09 -2.37 18.17
CA PHE A 70 8.50 -2.79 18.22
C PHE A 70 9.47 -1.61 18.33
N GLN A 71 9.10 -0.45 17.75
CA GLN A 71 9.89 0.79 17.83
C GLN A 71 9.71 1.51 19.18
N ASP A 72 8.61 1.24 19.89
CA ASP A 72 8.31 1.87 21.18
C ASP A 72 9.06 1.20 22.33
N GLU A 73 9.94 1.96 22.98
CA GLU A 73 10.78 1.48 24.07
C GLU A 73 10.00 1.07 25.33
N ARG A 74 8.72 1.49 25.46
CA ARG A 74 7.85 1.08 26.55
C ARG A 74 7.51 -0.41 26.54
N PHE A 75 7.64 -1.09 25.39
CA PHE A 75 7.37 -2.51 25.25
C PHE A 75 8.67 -3.31 25.17
N THR A 76 8.80 -4.37 25.97
CA THR A 76 9.95 -5.29 25.88
C THR A 76 9.87 -6.14 24.62
N LEU A 77 11.01 -6.65 24.13
CA LEU A 77 11.03 -7.56 22.96
C LEU A 77 10.14 -8.80 23.18
N GLU A 78 10.15 -9.35 24.39
CA GLU A 78 9.29 -10.47 24.78
C GLU A 78 7.80 -10.12 24.66
N GLN A 79 7.38 -8.96 25.16
CA GLN A 79 6.00 -8.47 25.02
C GLN A 79 5.63 -8.29 23.55
N CYS A 80 6.52 -7.70 22.75
CA CYS A 80 6.30 -7.52 21.31
C CYS A 80 6.11 -8.88 20.59
N CYS A 81 6.95 -9.88 20.89
CA CYS A 81 6.80 -11.23 20.32
C CYS A 81 5.49 -11.91 20.74
N ALA A 82 5.05 -11.72 21.99
CA ALA A 82 3.77 -12.22 22.45
C ALA A 82 2.58 -11.57 21.71
N LEU A 83 2.69 -10.29 21.35
CA LEU A 83 1.67 -9.59 20.56
C LEU A 83 1.62 -10.11 19.12
N VAL A 84 2.77 -10.36 18.47
CA VAL A 84 2.80 -10.99 17.14
C VAL A 84 2.00 -12.29 17.14
N HIS A 85 2.26 -13.18 18.10
CA HIS A 85 1.53 -14.44 18.19
C HIS A 85 0.02 -14.26 18.37
N ARG A 86 -0.42 -13.27 19.16
CA ARG A 86 -1.84 -13.03 19.44
C ARG A 86 -2.60 -12.42 18.28
N PHE A 87 -1.97 -11.53 17.52
CA PHE A 87 -2.64 -10.79 16.45
C PHE A 87 -2.47 -11.44 15.07
N ASP A 88 -1.30 -12.01 14.77
CA ASP A 88 -1.01 -12.52 13.43
C ASP A 88 -1.48 -13.97 13.20
N TYR A 89 -1.50 -14.80 14.25
CA TYR A 89 -1.73 -16.25 14.11
C TYR A 89 -3.01 -16.59 13.34
N ALA A 90 -4.11 -15.87 13.61
CA ALA A 90 -5.37 -16.10 12.90
C ALA A 90 -5.27 -15.76 11.41
N TYR A 91 -4.60 -14.65 11.06
CA TYR A 91 -4.40 -14.23 9.67
C TYR A 91 -3.49 -15.20 8.93
N SER A 92 -2.27 -15.42 9.44
CA SER A 92 -1.26 -16.24 8.77
C SER A 92 -1.70 -17.68 8.56
N ASN A 93 -2.41 -18.29 9.51
CA ASN A 93 -2.92 -19.65 9.31
C ASN A 93 -4.04 -19.73 8.29
N TYR A 94 -5.00 -18.81 8.37
CA TYR A 94 -6.13 -18.82 7.46
C TYR A 94 -5.68 -18.51 6.02
N LEU A 95 -4.90 -17.44 5.83
CA LEU A 95 -4.39 -17.06 4.53
C LEU A 95 -3.47 -18.14 3.91
N ARG A 96 -2.68 -18.84 4.73
CA ARG A 96 -1.92 -20.02 4.29
C ARG A 96 -2.84 -21.12 3.76
N TYR A 97 -3.89 -21.45 4.50
CA TYR A 97 -4.89 -22.42 4.07
C TYR A 97 -5.59 -21.97 2.77
N SER A 98 -5.85 -20.66 2.64
CA SER A 98 -6.51 -20.04 1.49
C SER A 98 -5.64 -19.89 0.24
N GLY A 99 -4.36 -20.27 0.29
CA GLY A 99 -3.48 -20.35 -0.88
C GLY A 99 -2.19 -19.55 -0.80
N LEU A 100 -2.00 -18.73 0.25
CA LEU A 100 -0.77 -17.96 0.46
C LEU A 100 0.25 -18.76 1.28
N GLN A 101 0.72 -19.87 0.73
CA GLN A 101 1.57 -20.84 1.43
C GLN A 101 2.96 -20.29 1.76
N GLU A 102 3.58 -19.57 0.82
CA GLU A 102 4.85 -18.88 1.00
C GLU A 102 4.73 -17.80 2.08
N MET A 103 3.69 -16.97 2.02
CA MET A 103 3.42 -15.96 3.06
C MET A 103 3.29 -16.62 4.44
N GLY A 104 2.50 -17.69 4.55
CA GLY A 104 2.34 -18.43 5.80
C GLY A 104 3.66 -19.01 6.32
N ALA A 105 4.50 -19.53 5.43
CA ALA A 105 5.83 -20.03 5.79
C ALA A 105 6.75 -18.90 6.30
N PHE A 106 6.69 -17.72 5.71
CA PHE A 106 7.42 -16.54 6.23
C PHE A 106 6.90 -16.12 7.60
N ALA A 107 5.58 -16.04 7.80
CA ALA A 107 5.00 -15.68 9.09
C ALA A 107 5.40 -16.65 10.22
N GLU A 108 5.38 -17.96 9.93
CA GLU A 108 5.86 -18.98 10.88
C GLU A 108 7.35 -18.84 11.17
N ALA A 109 8.16 -18.60 10.15
CA ALA A 109 9.60 -18.43 10.31
C ALA A 109 9.94 -17.18 11.12
N ILE A 110 9.26 -16.06 10.87
CA ILE A 110 9.41 -14.84 11.65
C ILE A 110 9.01 -15.10 13.10
N THR A 111 7.83 -15.66 13.35
CA THR A 111 7.37 -15.95 14.72
C THR A 111 8.35 -16.84 15.48
N LYS A 112 8.98 -17.81 14.79
CA LYS A 112 9.98 -18.71 15.37
C LYS A 112 11.31 -18.01 15.69
N HIS A 113 11.81 -17.17 14.79
CA HIS A 113 13.17 -16.60 14.88
C HIS A 113 13.22 -15.19 15.49
N LEU A 114 12.10 -14.46 15.53
CA LEU A 114 12.04 -13.12 16.09
C LEU A 114 12.49 -13.03 17.56
N PRO A 115 12.17 -14.00 18.45
CA PRO A 115 12.65 -14.00 19.82
C PRO A 115 14.17 -14.14 19.96
N THR A 116 14.88 -14.57 18.91
CA THR A 116 16.34 -14.73 18.91
C THR A 116 17.08 -13.47 18.44
N ALA A 117 16.37 -12.37 18.19
CA ALA A 117 16.99 -11.11 17.79
C ALA A 117 17.98 -10.62 18.85
N SER A 118 19.18 -10.27 18.41
CA SER A 118 20.27 -9.75 19.26
C SER A 118 20.03 -8.32 19.74
N SER A 119 19.13 -7.59 19.09
CA SER A 119 18.79 -6.21 19.41
C SER A 119 17.36 -5.85 18.97
N ARG A 120 16.81 -4.76 19.53
CA ARG A 120 15.55 -4.18 19.05
C ARG A 120 15.64 -3.77 17.58
N GLY A 121 16.77 -3.22 17.15
CA GLY A 121 16.99 -2.82 15.76
C GLY A 121 16.86 -4.00 14.78
N GLU A 122 17.44 -5.15 15.13
CA GLU A 122 17.30 -6.38 14.32
C GLU A 122 15.84 -6.86 14.27
N ALA A 123 15.12 -6.81 15.39
CA ALA A 123 13.71 -7.18 15.43
C ALA A 123 12.83 -6.22 14.60
N VAL A 124 13.06 -4.91 14.71
CA VAL A 124 12.37 -3.88 13.90
C VAL A 124 12.62 -4.11 12.42
N GLU A 125 13.85 -4.41 12.00
CA GLU A 125 14.16 -4.70 10.60
C GLU A 125 13.43 -5.94 10.08
N ALA A 126 13.28 -6.98 10.91
CA ALA A 126 12.53 -8.18 10.52
C ALA A 126 11.03 -7.90 10.34
N VAL A 127 10.43 -7.19 11.30
CA VAL A 127 9.02 -6.78 11.24
C VAL A 127 8.77 -5.86 10.04
N LYS A 128 9.66 -4.89 9.80
CA LYS A 128 9.60 -3.96 8.67
C LYS A 128 9.72 -4.69 7.33
N ALA A 129 10.62 -5.66 7.21
CA ALA A 129 10.79 -6.45 5.99
C ALA A 129 9.51 -7.24 5.65
N PHE A 130 8.90 -7.88 6.65
CA PHE A 130 7.67 -8.64 6.44
C PHE A 130 6.46 -7.76 6.15
N LEU A 131 6.34 -6.62 6.82
CA LEU A 131 5.32 -5.64 6.47
C LEU A 131 5.47 -5.14 5.03
N GLY A 132 6.69 -4.89 4.57
CA GLY A 132 6.95 -4.53 3.16
C GLY A 132 6.50 -5.62 2.19
N TYR A 133 6.72 -6.89 2.55
CA TYR A 133 6.23 -8.05 1.79
C TYR A 133 4.70 -8.11 1.73
N LEU A 134 4.03 -7.99 2.89
CA LEU A 134 2.57 -8.00 2.99
C LEU A 134 1.93 -6.83 2.22
N ASN A 135 2.54 -5.64 2.28
CA ASN A 135 2.12 -4.49 1.49
C ASN A 135 2.17 -4.80 0.00
N ARG A 136 3.21 -5.50 -0.46
CA ARG A 136 3.33 -5.86 -1.87
C ARG A 136 2.27 -6.88 -2.31
N LEU A 137 2.02 -7.90 -1.49
CA LEU A 137 0.92 -8.85 -1.76
C LEU A 137 -0.42 -8.11 -1.79
N ALA A 138 -0.66 -7.19 -0.84
CA ALA A 138 -1.90 -6.43 -0.75
C ALA A 138 -2.12 -5.57 -2.01
N ALA A 139 -1.07 -4.98 -2.59
CA ALA A 139 -1.15 -4.24 -3.85
C ALA A 139 -1.68 -5.12 -4.99
N TRP A 140 -1.08 -6.29 -5.20
CA TRP A 140 -1.50 -7.22 -6.27
C TRP A 140 -2.89 -7.83 -6.03
N SER A 141 -3.19 -8.19 -4.79
CA SER A 141 -4.53 -8.67 -4.41
C SER A 141 -5.58 -7.61 -4.71
N PHE A 142 -5.29 -6.35 -4.34
CA PHE A 142 -6.20 -5.23 -4.57
C PHE A 142 -6.41 -4.97 -6.07
N HIS A 143 -5.34 -4.96 -6.86
CA HIS A 143 -5.41 -4.72 -8.30
C HIS A 143 -6.37 -5.68 -9.01
N TYR A 144 -6.18 -6.99 -8.76
CA TYR A 144 -6.92 -8.04 -9.44
C TYR A 144 -8.27 -8.38 -8.80
N PHE A 145 -8.57 -7.85 -7.61
CA PHE A 145 -9.89 -8.05 -7.00
C PHE A 145 -11.01 -7.55 -7.93
N PRO A 146 -12.11 -8.30 -8.13
CA PRO A 146 -13.13 -7.97 -9.13
C PRO A 146 -14.06 -6.82 -8.69
N TRP A 147 -13.52 -5.60 -8.58
CA TRP A 147 -14.27 -4.38 -8.23
C TRP A 147 -15.44 -4.08 -9.16
N SER A 148 -15.43 -4.63 -10.39
CA SER A 148 -16.54 -4.56 -11.35
C SER A 148 -17.87 -5.08 -10.80
N ILE A 149 -17.85 -5.95 -9.78
CA ILE A 149 -19.07 -6.38 -9.07
C ILE A 149 -19.85 -5.18 -8.52
N GLY A 150 -19.16 -4.12 -8.08
CA GLY A 150 -19.79 -2.87 -7.61
C GLY A 150 -20.65 -2.17 -8.66
N LYS A 151 -20.43 -2.41 -9.97
CA LYS A 151 -21.27 -1.88 -11.05
C LYS A 151 -22.70 -2.43 -11.03
N HIS A 152 -22.94 -3.52 -10.29
CA HIS A 152 -24.25 -4.14 -10.10
C HIS A 152 -24.84 -3.86 -8.71
N LEU A 153 -24.12 -3.14 -7.84
CA LEU A 153 -24.50 -2.80 -6.47
C LEU A 153 -24.56 -1.28 -6.33
N THR A 154 -25.56 -0.66 -6.96
CA THR A 154 -25.67 0.80 -7.09
C THR A 154 -26.57 1.41 -6.02
N TYR A 155 -26.27 2.66 -5.65
CA TYR A 155 -27.13 3.47 -4.78
C TYR A 155 -28.36 3.99 -5.53
N GLU A 156 -29.46 4.17 -4.81
CA GLU A 156 -30.60 4.96 -5.30
C GLU A 156 -30.27 6.46 -5.31
N THR A 157 -29.48 6.91 -4.33
CA THR A 157 -29.01 8.29 -4.22
C THR A 157 -27.72 8.46 -5.03
N PRO A 158 -27.56 9.57 -5.77
CA PRO A 158 -26.31 9.86 -6.48
C PRO A 158 -25.08 9.88 -5.55
N GLU A 159 -23.95 9.48 -6.13
CA GLU A 159 -22.62 9.63 -5.53
C GLU A 159 -22.37 11.08 -5.10
N GLY A 160 -21.67 11.27 -3.97
CA GLY A 160 -21.32 12.59 -3.45
C GLY A 160 -22.43 13.32 -2.67
N SER A 161 -23.65 12.75 -2.58
CA SER A 161 -24.77 13.35 -1.83
C SER A 161 -24.51 13.58 -0.32
N ILE A 162 -23.50 12.92 0.26
CA ILE A 162 -23.09 13.04 1.66
C ILE A 162 -21.60 13.47 1.75
N ALA A 163 -21.05 14.06 0.69
CA ALA A 163 -19.63 14.44 0.65
C ALA A 163 -19.32 15.57 1.66
N ALA A 164 -18.14 15.50 2.25
CA ALA A 164 -17.64 16.59 3.08
C ALA A 164 -17.39 17.84 2.23
N LEU A 165 -17.79 19.01 2.73
CA LEU A 165 -17.53 20.27 2.05
C LEU A 165 -16.04 20.64 2.14
N ALA A 166 -15.43 20.83 0.97
CA ALA A 166 -14.06 21.29 0.83
C ALA A 166 -13.88 22.70 1.40
N ASP A 167 -12.82 22.91 2.18
CA ASP A 167 -12.38 24.21 2.69
C ASP A 167 -11.03 24.57 2.06
N LEU A 168 -11.10 25.32 0.96
CA LEU A 168 -9.92 25.71 0.17
C LEU A 168 -8.94 26.58 0.97
N SER A 169 -9.39 27.21 2.05
CA SER A 169 -8.54 28.04 2.91
C SER A 169 -7.52 27.23 3.72
N ARG A 170 -7.75 25.91 3.86
CA ARG A 170 -6.87 24.98 4.58
C ARG A 170 -5.76 24.39 3.73
N ARG A 171 -5.74 24.69 2.43
CA ARG A 171 -4.77 24.11 1.49
C ARG A 171 -3.35 24.47 1.88
N VAL A 172 -2.53 23.45 2.05
CA VAL A 172 -1.07 23.59 2.18
C VAL A 172 -0.51 24.00 0.82
N LYS A 173 0.42 24.95 0.77
CA LYS A 173 1.03 25.39 -0.49
C LYS A 173 2.39 24.71 -0.68
N ILE A 174 2.54 23.94 -1.75
CA ILE A 174 3.80 23.27 -2.09
C ILE A 174 4.36 23.89 -3.37
N ASN A 175 5.31 24.81 -3.23
CA ASN A 175 5.83 25.61 -4.35
C ASN A 175 7.31 25.34 -4.67
N GLU A 176 8.00 24.58 -3.81
CA GLU A 176 9.44 24.32 -3.87
C GLU A 176 9.74 22.99 -3.16
N GLY A 177 10.94 22.45 -3.36
CA GLY A 177 11.38 21.19 -2.78
C GLY A 177 12.15 20.33 -3.78
N GLN A 178 12.47 19.10 -3.39
CA GLN A 178 13.08 18.12 -4.30
C GLN A 178 12.10 17.79 -5.43
N LYS A 179 12.55 17.91 -6.68
CA LYS A 179 11.73 17.53 -7.83
C LYS A 179 11.83 16.03 -8.08
N VAL A 180 10.68 15.43 -8.38
CA VAL A 180 10.56 14.04 -8.82
C VAL A 180 9.73 13.96 -10.09
N ARG A 181 9.99 12.94 -10.89
CA ARG A 181 9.23 12.58 -12.08
C ARG A 181 8.41 11.33 -11.77
N LEU A 182 7.14 11.38 -12.14
CA LEU A 182 6.24 10.23 -12.10
C LEU A 182 5.90 9.86 -13.54
N THR A 183 6.11 8.61 -13.92
CA THR A 183 5.85 8.10 -15.27
C THR A 183 4.95 6.87 -15.21
N TRP A 184 3.87 6.87 -15.98
CA TRP A 184 2.93 5.74 -16.06
C TRP A 184 3.08 4.99 -17.38
N GLN A 185 3.41 3.70 -17.30
CA GLN A 185 3.48 2.77 -18.43
C GLN A 185 2.29 1.80 -18.40
N PRO A 186 1.72 1.44 -19.57
CA PRO A 186 2.18 1.73 -20.93
C PRO A 186 1.70 3.07 -21.51
N LEU A 187 1.10 3.95 -20.70
CA LEU A 187 0.50 5.22 -21.18
C LEU A 187 1.52 6.21 -21.77
N GLY A 188 2.80 6.12 -21.36
CA GLY A 188 3.85 7.05 -21.80
C GLY A 188 3.67 8.47 -21.26
N ILE A 189 2.85 8.64 -20.21
CA ILE A 189 2.59 9.94 -19.58
C ILE A 189 3.60 10.15 -18.45
N SER A 190 4.27 11.30 -18.45
CA SER A 190 5.21 11.70 -17.39
C SER A 190 4.88 13.10 -16.87
N VAL A 191 4.91 13.26 -15.55
CA VAL A 191 4.65 14.55 -14.86
C VAL A 191 5.77 14.88 -13.88
N ILE A 192 5.88 16.15 -13.51
CA ILE A 192 6.83 16.64 -12.51
C ILE A 192 6.09 17.08 -11.25
N ALA A 193 6.64 16.74 -10.10
CA ALA A 193 6.16 17.17 -8.79
C ALA A 193 7.27 17.78 -7.93
N TYR A 194 6.88 18.65 -7.00
CA TYR A 194 7.70 19.00 -5.85
C TYR A 194 7.35 18.10 -4.68
N LEU A 195 8.35 17.51 -4.03
CA LEU A 195 8.19 16.89 -2.72
C LEU A 195 8.10 17.98 -1.64
N ALA A 196 7.26 17.76 -0.64
CA ALA A 196 7.00 18.66 0.47
C ALA A 196 8.13 18.63 1.53
N THR A 197 9.37 18.85 1.08
CA THR A 197 10.58 18.68 1.91
C THR A 197 10.69 19.70 3.04
N LYS A 198 9.89 20.77 3.05
CA LYS A 198 9.82 21.71 4.17
C LYS A 198 8.76 21.29 5.18
N GLU A 199 7.65 20.76 4.69
CA GLU A 199 6.48 20.40 5.49
C GLU A 199 6.63 19.04 6.18
N ASN A 200 7.21 18.06 5.48
CA ASN A 200 7.44 16.71 5.99
C ASN A 200 8.82 16.17 5.53
N PRO A 201 9.94 16.73 6.03
CA PRO A 201 11.28 16.40 5.54
C PRO A 201 11.65 14.92 5.72
N GLU A 202 11.35 14.32 6.87
CA GLU A 202 11.72 12.93 7.18
C GLU A 202 10.98 11.94 6.27
N LEU A 203 9.68 12.16 6.08
CA LEU A 203 8.86 11.37 5.16
C LEU A 203 9.34 11.52 3.70
N CYS A 204 9.71 12.73 3.28
CA CYS A 204 10.24 12.94 1.94
C CYS A 204 11.60 12.25 1.75
N ASN A 205 12.45 12.27 2.77
CA ASN A 205 13.75 11.58 2.74
C ASN A 205 13.57 10.07 2.60
N ASP A 206 12.64 9.45 3.33
CA ASP A 206 12.33 8.02 3.18
C ASP A 206 11.97 7.66 1.73
N LEU A 207 11.21 8.53 1.04
CA LEU A 207 10.87 8.34 -0.36
C LEU A 207 12.10 8.49 -1.26
N ILE A 208 12.87 9.58 -1.06
CA ILE A 208 14.05 9.92 -1.87
C ILE A 208 15.11 8.80 -1.82
N GLU A 209 15.35 8.23 -0.63
CA GLU A 209 16.31 7.13 -0.45
C GLU A 209 15.90 5.86 -1.20
N ALA A 210 14.61 5.69 -1.48
CA ALA A 210 14.09 4.55 -2.23
C ALA A 210 13.99 4.80 -3.75
N LEU A 211 14.28 6.01 -4.23
CA LEU A 211 14.26 6.31 -5.65
C LEU A 211 15.50 5.73 -6.38
N PRO A 212 15.35 5.28 -7.64
CA PRO A 212 14.10 5.12 -8.37
C PRO A 212 13.36 3.82 -7.99
N PHE A 213 12.03 3.81 -8.14
CA PHE A 213 11.25 2.57 -8.02
C PHE A 213 10.14 2.48 -9.06
N THR A 214 9.68 1.26 -9.32
CA THR A 214 8.53 0.97 -10.19
C THR A 214 7.55 0.03 -9.50
N VAL A 215 6.27 0.39 -9.49
CA VAL A 215 5.22 -0.32 -8.74
C VAL A 215 3.89 -0.30 -9.49
N VAL A 216 3.00 -1.25 -9.21
CA VAL A 216 1.63 -1.23 -9.75
C VAL A 216 0.86 -0.02 -9.24
N GLN A 217 0.14 0.65 -10.14
CA GLN A 217 -0.74 1.77 -9.87
C GLN A 217 -2.19 1.26 -9.79
N ASP A 218 -2.88 1.62 -8.72
CA ASP A 218 -4.28 1.28 -8.48
C ASP A 218 -5.16 2.51 -8.30
N HIS A 219 -6.47 2.32 -8.49
CA HIS A 219 -7.50 3.32 -8.26
C HIS A 219 -8.12 3.20 -6.87
N ALA A 220 -8.47 4.32 -6.25
CA ALA A 220 -9.29 4.31 -5.05
C ALA A 220 -10.72 3.81 -5.36
N VAL A 221 -11.21 2.83 -4.61
CA VAL A 221 -12.55 2.25 -4.84
C VAL A 221 -13.64 2.86 -3.94
N VAL A 222 -13.29 3.90 -3.18
CA VAL A 222 -14.20 4.57 -2.23
C VAL A 222 -14.04 6.09 -2.29
N SER A 223 -12.80 6.60 -2.19
CA SER A 223 -12.53 8.02 -1.94
C SER A 223 -12.80 8.97 -3.12
N GLY A 224 -13.16 8.48 -4.31
CA GLY A 224 -13.37 9.28 -5.52
C GLY A 224 -12.15 9.31 -6.44
N GLU A 225 -11.86 10.46 -7.06
CA GLU A 225 -10.84 10.66 -8.11
C GLU A 225 -9.42 10.73 -7.53
N SER A 226 -8.99 9.58 -6.99
CA SER A 226 -7.71 9.35 -6.34
C SER A 226 -7.12 8.02 -6.81
N MET A 227 -5.81 7.99 -7.00
CA MET A 227 -5.06 6.79 -7.38
C MET A 227 -3.90 6.60 -6.41
N TYR A 228 -3.57 5.35 -6.09
CA TYR A 228 -2.48 5.04 -5.18
C TYR A 228 -1.61 3.87 -5.64
N ALA A 229 -0.36 3.90 -5.22
CA ALA A 229 0.61 2.86 -5.49
C ALA A 229 1.35 2.53 -4.19
N TRP A 230 1.50 1.25 -3.88
CA TRP A 230 2.23 0.80 -2.70
C TRP A 230 3.72 1.02 -2.94
N ALA A 231 4.28 2.02 -2.27
CA ALA A 231 5.70 2.35 -2.39
C ALA A 231 6.54 1.20 -1.82
N PRO A 232 7.76 0.95 -2.33
CA PRO A 232 8.70 0.01 -1.71
C PRO A 232 9.36 0.61 -0.45
N VAL A 233 8.63 1.46 0.28
CA VAL A 233 9.07 2.19 1.44
C VAL A 233 8.17 1.79 2.59
N VAL A 234 8.74 1.45 3.75
CA VAL A 234 7.95 1.31 4.99
C VAL A 234 8.37 2.46 5.89
N SER A 235 7.58 3.53 5.88
CA SER A 235 7.86 4.74 6.65
C SER A 235 7.06 4.73 7.95
N THR A 236 7.76 5.01 9.04
CA THR A 236 7.19 5.37 10.36
C THR A 236 7.68 6.74 10.80
N SER A 237 8.23 7.52 9.86
CA SER A 237 8.81 8.83 10.12
C SER A 237 7.79 9.83 10.65
N PRO A 238 8.22 10.82 11.44
CA PRO A 238 7.33 11.90 11.88
C PRO A 238 6.60 12.57 10.72
N VAL A 239 5.35 12.96 10.98
CA VAL A 239 4.53 13.73 10.04
C VAL A 239 4.11 15.01 10.75
N HIS A 240 4.55 16.15 10.23
CA HIS A 240 4.29 17.47 10.81
C HIS A 240 3.12 18.16 10.14
N VAL A 241 2.85 17.86 8.86
CA VAL A 241 1.76 18.45 8.09
C VAL A 241 0.87 17.38 7.48
N LYS A 242 -0.42 17.49 7.78
CA LYS A 242 -1.49 16.70 7.17
C LYS A 242 -2.54 17.62 6.57
N GLU A 243 -3.23 17.13 5.55
CA GLU A 243 -4.33 17.84 4.89
C GLU A 243 -5.51 16.88 4.68
N ARG A 244 -6.74 17.40 4.81
CA ARG A 244 -7.94 16.61 4.49
C ARG A 244 -7.97 16.32 3.00
N GLN A 245 -8.31 15.10 2.61
CA GLN A 245 -8.26 14.73 1.20
C GLN A 245 -9.26 15.55 0.35
N CYS A 246 -10.45 15.84 0.87
CA CYS A 246 -11.43 16.69 0.19
C CYS A 246 -11.00 18.15 0.03
N ASP A 247 -10.07 18.66 0.85
CA ASP A 247 -9.55 20.03 0.71
C ASP A 247 -8.47 20.12 -0.37
N ALA A 248 -7.76 19.02 -0.64
CA ALA A 248 -6.57 18.99 -1.47
C ALA A 248 -6.82 19.44 -2.92
N PRO A 249 -5.83 20.07 -3.59
CA PRO A 249 -5.91 20.35 -5.02
C PRO A 249 -5.67 19.10 -5.87
N VAL A 250 -6.10 19.16 -7.14
CA VAL A 250 -5.63 18.24 -8.19
C VAL A 250 -4.10 18.30 -8.24
N GLY A 251 -3.46 17.14 -8.33
CA GLY A 251 -2.01 17.00 -8.29
C GLY A 251 -1.42 16.83 -6.89
N ARG A 252 -2.22 16.92 -5.82
CA ARG A 252 -1.73 16.63 -4.47
C ARG A 252 -1.20 15.21 -4.38
N ILE A 253 0.04 15.07 -3.90
CA ILE A 253 0.65 13.80 -3.53
C ILE A 253 0.57 13.65 -2.02
N ARG A 254 0.05 12.52 -1.56
CA ARG A 254 -0.03 12.13 -0.16
C ARG A 254 0.72 10.84 0.07
N TYR A 255 1.07 10.60 1.34
CA TYR A 255 1.60 9.30 1.75
C TYR A 255 0.71 8.69 2.84
N SER A 256 0.32 7.43 2.68
CA SER A 256 -0.35 6.71 3.76
C SER A 256 0.61 5.71 4.41
N GLN A 257 1.13 6.04 5.59
CA GLN A 257 1.99 5.12 6.36
C GLN A 257 1.19 3.91 6.88
N GLY A 258 0.02 4.18 7.48
CA GLY A 258 -0.77 3.15 8.17
C GLY A 258 -1.69 2.29 7.30
N THR A 259 -2.02 2.72 6.08
CA THR A 259 -2.89 1.95 5.18
C THR A 259 -2.17 1.45 3.93
N GLY A 260 -0.95 0.92 4.14
CA GLY A 260 -0.23 0.18 3.11
C GLY A 260 1.03 0.84 2.56
N ASN A 261 1.52 1.91 3.20
CA ASN A 261 2.71 2.64 2.73
C ASN A 261 2.59 3.08 1.27
N LYS A 262 1.54 3.86 1.00
CA LYS A 262 1.12 4.23 -0.36
C LYS A 262 1.54 5.64 -0.71
N VAL A 263 2.08 5.83 -1.91
CA VAL A 263 2.05 7.13 -2.60
C VAL A 263 0.68 7.27 -3.25
N ILE A 264 0.00 8.38 -2.99
CA ILE A 264 -1.37 8.64 -3.44
C ILE A 264 -1.38 9.94 -4.22
N VAL A 265 -1.95 9.94 -5.42
CA VAL A 265 -2.11 11.10 -6.28
C VAL A 265 -3.59 11.39 -6.47
N GLN A 266 -3.99 12.62 -6.15
CA GLN A 266 -5.33 13.10 -6.44
C GLN A 266 -5.38 13.68 -7.85
N TYR A 267 -6.32 13.21 -8.68
CA TYR A 267 -6.50 13.71 -10.05
C TYR A 267 -7.83 14.45 -10.25
N GLY A 268 -8.70 14.48 -9.24
CA GLY A 268 -9.98 15.18 -9.28
C GLY A 268 -10.64 15.36 -7.90
N GLU A 269 -11.97 15.26 -7.85
CA GLU A 269 -12.79 15.38 -6.65
C GLU A 269 -12.66 14.16 -5.73
N VAL A 270 -12.44 14.42 -4.44
CA VAL A 270 -12.33 13.41 -3.39
C VAL A 270 -13.28 13.77 -2.27
N THR A 271 -14.07 12.80 -1.80
CA THR A 271 -15.13 13.04 -0.81
C THR A 271 -14.69 12.77 0.63
N GLU A 272 -13.58 12.06 0.81
CA GLU A 272 -13.06 11.64 2.11
C GLU A 272 -12.42 12.82 2.87
N ASP A 273 -12.81 13.03 4.14
CA ASP A 273 -12.36 14.17 4.95
C ASP A 273 -11.19 13.85 5.89
N ILE A 274 -10.69 12.61 5.84
CA ILE A 274 -9.55 12.20 6.67
C ILE A 274 -8.31 13.03 6.34
N ALA A 275 -7.64 13.51 7.39
CA ALA A 275 -6.37 14.21 7.26
C ALA A 275 -5.22 13.23 7.03
N THR A 276 -4.45 13.45 5.97
CA THR A 276 -3.39 12.54 5.50
C THR A 276 -2.07 13.29 5.33
N PRO A 277 -0.92 12.62 5.54
CA PRO A 277 0.40 13.22 5.33
C PRO A 277 0.57 13.79 3.92
N VAL A 278 0.98 15.05 3.84
CA VAL A 278 1.31 15.71 2.56
C VAL A 278 2.71 15.27 2.13
N LEU A 279 2.82 14.70 0.93
CA LEU A 279 4.10 14.24 0.38
C LEU A 279 4.64 15.19 -0.71
N GLY A 280 3.76 15.90 -1.41
CA GLY A 280 4.16 16.78 -2.49
C GLY A 280 2.99 17.28 -3.33
N GLU A 281 3.31 17.93 -4.44
CA GLU A 281 2.33 18.43 -5.40
C GLU A 281 2.88 18.39 -6.82
N ILE A 282 2.10 17.83 -7.74
CA ILE A 282 2.35 17.79 -9.17
C ILE A 282 2.08 19.17 -9.76
N LEU A 283 2.92 19.61 -10.70
CA LEU A 283 2.76 20.94 -11.30
C LEU A 283 1.40 21.07 -11.99
N PRO A 284 0.67 22.20 -11.80
CA PRO A 284 -0.70 22.37 -12.30
C PRO A 284 -0.87 22.18 -13.81
N GLN A 285 0.18 22.43 -14.59
CA GLN A 285 0.20 22.22 -16.04
C GLN A 285 -0.06 20.78 -16.49
N TYR A 286 0.08 19.79 -15.59
CA TYR A 286 -0.18 18.38 -15.87
C TYR A 286 -1.59 17.91 -15.49
N ALA A 287 -2.50 18.82 -15.11
CA ALA A 287 -3.84 18.43 -14.65
C ALA A 287 -4.61 17.58 -15.68
N GLU A 288 -4.54 17.91 -16.98
CA GLU A 288 -5.19 17.12 -18.03
C GLU A 288 -4.56 15.74 -18.19
N ASP A 289 -3.24 15.63 -18.03
CA ASP A 289 -2.54 14.34 -18.11
C ASP A 289 -2.87 13.46 -16.90
N LEU A 290 -3.03 14.04 -15.71
CA LEU A 290 -3.50 13.32 -14.53
C LEU A 290 -4.91 12.77 -14.72
N ALA A 291 -5.83 13.53 -15.33
CA ALA A 291 -7.17 13.04 -15.62
C ALA A 291 -7.15 11.82 -16.58
N LYS A 292 -6.28 11.84 -17.60
CA LYS A 292 -6.09 10.70 -18.51
C LYS A 292 -5.55 9.48 -17.77
N VAL A 293 -4.54 9.65 -16.92
CA VAL A 293 -3.97 8.57 -16.11
C VAL A 293 -5.02 8.01 -15.15
N GLY A 294 -5.69 8.88 -14.38
CA GLY A 294 -6.71 8.47 -13.40
C GLY A 294 -7.82 7.64 -14.03
N ARG A 295 -8.32 8.06 -15.21
CA ARG A 295 -9.33 7.30 -15.95
C ARG A 295 -8.81 5.95 -16.43
N ALA A 296 -7.60 5.90 -16.99
CA ALA A 296 -7.01 4.64 -17.44
C ALA A 296 -6.78 3.65 -16.29
N VAL A 297 -6.36 4.14 -15.12
CA VAL A 297 -6.21 3.33 -13.90
C VAL A 297 -7.56 2.82 -13.40
N LEU A 298 -8.60 3.68 -13.41
CA LEU A 298 -9.96 3.25 -13.08
C LEU A 298 -10.44 2.14 -14.03
N ASP A 299 -10.25 2.32 -15.34
CA ASP A 299 -10.67 1.35 -16.35
C ASP A 299 -9.91 0.02 -16.20
N SER A 300 -8.62 0.06 -15.86
CA SER A 300 -7.84 -1.12 -15.51
C SER A 300 -8.42 -1.83 -14.28
N ASN A 301 -8.60 -1.13 -13.16
CA ASN A 301 -9.08 -1.74 -11.91
C ASN A 301 -10.54 -2.22 -11.99
N PHE A 302 -11.40 -1.66 -12.85
CA PHE A 302 -12.81 -2.07 -12.99
C PHE A 302 -13.13 -2.81 -14.30
N GLY A 303 -12.13 -3.03 -15.15
CA GLY A 303 -12.28 -3.55 -16.51
C GLY A 303 -11.31 -4.70 -16.79
N ASP A 304 -10.32 -4.44 -17.64
CA ASP A 304 -9.48 -5.47 -18.26
C ASP A 304 -8.38 -6.04 -17.35
N LYS A 305 -8.11 -5.38 -16.21
CA LYS A 305 -7.06 -5.75 -15.26
C LYS A 305 -5.65 -5.67 -15.83
N THR A 306 -5.44 -4.88 -16.89
CA THR A 306 -4.09 -4.65 -17.44
C THR A 306 -3.32 -3.74 -16.49
N PRO A 307 -2.20 -4.19 -15.89
CA PRO A 307 -1.47 -3.37 -14.93
C PRO A 307 -0.91 -2.10 -15.56
N ILE A 308 -1.10 -0.97 -14.87
CA ILE A 308 -0.40 0.28 -15.15
C ILE A 308 0.72 0.42 -14.13
N MET A 309 1.94 0.62 -14.59
CA MET A 309 3.12 0.70 -13.75
C MET A 309 3.51 2.16 -13.55
N LEU A 310 3.59 2.61 -12.29
CA LEU A 310 4.14 3.89 -11.90
C LEU A 310 5.64 3.74 -11.62
N THR A 311 6.46 4.49 -12.34
CA THR A 311 7.87 4.72 -12.01
C THR A 311 8.02 6.11 -11.37
N VAL A 312 8.72 6.18 -10.24
CA VAL A 312 9.09 7.44 -9.59
C VAL A 312 10.61 7.55 -9.54
N GLU A 313 11.13 8.70 -9.94
CA GLU A 313 12.57 8.98 -10.00
C GLU A 313 12.88 10.47 -9.73
N LEU A 314 14.14 10.80 -9.47
CA LEU A 314 14.57 12.20 -9.38
C LEU A 314 14.43 12.89 -10.75
N ALA A 315 13.95 14.14 -10.75
CA ALA A 315 13.68 14.90 -11.99
C ALA A 315 14.78 15.87 -12.38
#